data_AF-A0A4V1UZI5-F1
#
_entry.id   AF-A0A4V1UZI5-F1
#
_cell.length_a   1.000
_cell.length_b   1.000
_cell.length_c   1.000
_cell.angle_alpha   90.00
_cell.angle_beta   90.00
_cell.angle_gamma   90.00
#
_symmetry.space_group_name_H-M   'P 1'
#
loop_
_entity.id
_entity.type
_entity.pdbx_description
1 polymer ?
#
loop_
_entity_poly.entity_id
_entity_poly.type
_entity_poly.pdbx_seq_one_letter_code
_entity_poly.pdbx_strand_id
1 'polypeptide(L)'
;YVGDHCAAIREVLGSGRPGETYNIGGWNEKANLDVVHTLCDMLDQLAPRQQGGSYREQITYVADRPGHDRRYAIDARKIERELGWKPVETFETGIRKTVQWYLDNTQWVQDVQSGDYMKWMERNYDLRDGERKQA
;
A
#
# COMPACT_ATOMS: atom_id res chain seq x y z
N TYR A 1 7.53 1.15 4.55
CA TYR A 1 8.01 1.17 3.16
C TYR A 1 8.73 -0.14 2.85
N VAL A 2 8.76 -0.62 1.60
CA VAL A 2 9.34 -1.94 1.29
C VAL A 2 10.85 -1.98 1.55
N GLY A 3 11.57 -0.89 1.31
CA GLY A 3 13.00 -0.78 1.64
C GLY A 3 13.29 -0.97 3.13
N ASP A 4 12.46 -0.41 4.01
CA ASP A 4 12.57 -0.60 5.47
C ASP A 4 12.34 -2.06 5.87
N HIS A 5 11.35 -2.72 5.27
CA HIS A 5 11.08 -4.13 5.56
C HIS A 5 12.26 -5.01 5.12
N CYS A 6 12.82 -4.78 3.93
CA CYS A 6 14.02 -5.48 3.49
C CYS A 6 15.23 -5.22 4.40
N ALA A 7 15.39 -3.99 4.91
CA ALA A 7 16.41 -3.68 5.90
C ALA A 7 16.19 -4.44 7.22
N ALA A 8 14.96 -4.53 7.69
CA ALA A 8 14.60 -5.30 8.88
C ALA A 8 14.90 -6.80 8.72
N ILE A 9 14.55 -7.39 7.58
CA ILE A 9 14.84 -8.79 7.27
C ILE A 9 16.34 -9.05 7.29
N ARG A 10 17.14 -8.15 6.70
CA ARG A 10 18.60 -8.26 6.76
C ARG A 10 19.14 -8.19 8.18
N GLU A 11 18.57 -7.32 9.02
CA GLU A 11 18.96 -7.22 10.43
C GLU A 11 18.60 -8.49 11.22
N VAL A 12 17.40 -9.04 11.03
CA VAL A 12 17.01 -10.32 11.66
C VAL A 12 17.91 -11.45 11.17
N LEU A 13 18.27 -11.48 9.88
CA LEU A 13 19.16 -12.50 9.34
C LEU A 13 20.58 -12.40 9.91
N GLY A 14 21.11 -11.18 10.09
CA GLY A 14 22.47 -10.95 10.57
C GLY A 14 22.64 -11.09 12.07
N SER A 15 21.64 -10.63 12.84
CA SER A 15 21.77 -10.41 14.29
C SER A 15 20.65 -11.08 15.11
N GLY A 16 19.64 -11.67 14.45
CA GLY A 16 18.53 -12.35 15.12
C GLY A 16 18.96 -13.64 15.82
N ARG A 17 18.28 -13.99 16.91
CA ARG A 17 18.53 -15.25 17.62
C ARG A 17 17.70 -16.40 17.03
N PRO A 18 18.29 -17.59 16.77
CA PRO A 18 17.53 -18.75 16.33
C PRO A 18 16.39 -19.10 17.30
N GLY A 19 15.24 -19.48 16.75
CA GLY A 19 14.03 -19.81 17.52
C GLY A 19 13.19 -18.60 17.96
N GLU A 20 13.68 -17.37 17.75
CA GLU A 20 12.91 -16.17 18.06
C GLU A 20 12.05 -15.70 16.90
N THR A 21 10.90 -15.12 17.23
CA THR A 21 10.05 -14.37 16.29
C THR A 21 10.18 -12.87 16.52
N TYR A 22 10.29 -12.10 15.43
CA TYR A 22 10.35 -10.65 15.45
C TYR A 22 9.23 -10.05 14.59
N ASN A 23 8.35 -9.28 15.21
CA ASN A 23 7.40 -8.45 14.49
C ASN A 23 8.12 -7.28 13.81
N ILE A 24 7.82 -7.04 12.53
CA ILE A 24 8.34 -5.91 11.75
C ILE A 24 7.17 -5.01 11.38
N GLY A 25 7.27 -3.72 11.71
CA GLY A 25 6.19 -2.76 11.49
C GLY A 25 6.72 -1.33 11.41
N GLY A 26 5.94 -0.44 10.79
CA GLY A 26 6.33 0.96 10.59
C GLY A 26 5.77 1.95 11.63
N TRP A 27 5.00 1.50 12.62
CA TRP A 27 4.25 2.35 13.56
C TRP A 27 3.33 3.38 12.89
N ASN A 28 2.75 3.02 11.74
CA ASN A 28 1.94 3.92 10.91
C ASN A 28 0.55 3.32 10.68
N GLU A 29 -0.33 3.42 11.69
CA GLU A 29 -1.75 3.09 11.50
C GLU A 29 -2.43 4.21 10.70
N LYS A 30 -3.13 3.84 9.61
CA LYS A 30 -3.89 4.76 8.76
C LYS A 30 -5.18 4.07 8.32
N ALA A 31 -6.28 4.82 8.22
CA ALA A 31 -7.47 4.29 7.58
C ALA A 31 -7.26 4.20 6.06
N ASN A 32 -7.91 3.23 5.41
CA ASN A 32 -7.80 3.06 3.95
C ASN A 32 -8.15 4.35 3.19
N LEU A 33 -9.19 5.07 3.64
CA LEU A 33 -9.62 6.30 2.98
C LEU A 33 -8.58 7.43 3.10
N ASP A 34 -7.88 7.54 4.22
CA ASP A 34 -6.79 8.52 4.41
C ASP A 34 -5.61 8.23 3.46
N VAL A 35 -5.30 6.95 3.24
CA VAL A 35 -4.27 6.52 2.29
C VAL A 35 -4.67 6.93 0.86
N VAL A 36 -5.90 6.64 0.45
CA VAL A 36 -6.43 6.99 -0.88
C VAL A 36 -6.43 8.51 -1.07
N HIS A 37 -6.86 9.27 -0.06
CA HIS A 37 -6.84 10.73 -0.08
C HIS A 37 -5.42 11.29 -0.23
N THR A 38 -4.45 10.77 0.53
CA THR A 38 -3.05 11.16 0.43
C THR A 38 -2.50 10.87 -0.97
N LEU A 39 -2.84 9.72 -1.55
CA LEU A 39 -2.47 9.35 -2.91
C LEU A 39 -3.04 10.34 -3.95
N CYS A 40 -4.33 10.66 -3.86
CA CYS A 40 -4.96 11.62 -4.77
C CYS A 40 -4.29 13.00 -4.70
N ASP A 41 -4.03 13.52 -3.50
CA ASP A 41 -3.37 14.82 -3.33
C ASP A 41 -1.94 14.82 -3.89
N MET A 42 -1.23 13.70 -3.75
CA MET A 42 0.11 13.55 -4.34
C MET A 42 0.06 13.54 -5.86
N LEU A 43 -0.90 12.84 -6.46
CA LEU A 43 -1.06 12.82 -7.91
C LEU A 43 -1.51 14.19 -8.45
N ASP A 44 -2.40 14.89 -7.74
CA ASP A 44 -2.80 16.26 -8.10
C ASP A 44 -1.59 17.21 -8.14
N GLN A 45 -0.56 16.97 -7.32
CA GLN A 45 0.69 17.74 -7.32
C GLN A 45 1.71 17.28 -8.37
N LEU A 46 1.93 15.97 -8.47
CA LEU A 46 3.04 15.39 -9.26
C LEU A 46 2.67 15.13 -10.72
N ALA A 47 1.41 14.82 -11.00
CA ALA A 47 0.90 14.52 -12.32
C ALA A 47 -0.55 15.02 -12.47
N PRO A 48 -0.78 16.35 -12.50
CA PRO A 48 -2.12 16.92 -12.58
C PRO A 48 -2.93 16.37 -13.76
N ARG A 49 -4.23 16.20 -13.58
CA ARG A 49 -5.14 15.71 -14.63
C ARG A 49 -5.22 16.72 -15.78
N GLN A 50 -5.13 16.24 -17.01
CA GLN A 50 -5.19 17.09 -18.22
C GLN A 50 -6.50 17.88 -18.35
N GLN A 51 -7.61 17.32 -17.89
CA GLN A 51 -8.93 17.96 -17.93
C GLN A 51 -9.19 18.88 -16.72
N GLY A 52 -8.20 19.04 -15.83
CA GLY A 52 -8.41 19.65 -14.52
C GLY A 52 -9.18 18.75 -13.55
N GLY A 53 -9.50 19.29 -12.38
CA GLY A 53 -10.16 18.56 -11.29
C GLY A 53 -9.19 17.71 -10.46
N SER A 54 -9.70 17.17 -9.35
CA SER A 54 -8.91 16.35 -8.42
C SER A 54 -9.04 14.86 -8.75
N TYR A 55 -7.99 14.08 -8.51
CA TYR A 55 -8.08 12.60 -8.52
C TYR A 55 -9.11 12.07 -7.49
N ARG A 56 -9.45 12.84 -6.45
CA ARG A 56 -10.45 12.45 -5.44
C ARG A 56 -11.85 12.22 -6.04
N GLU A 57 -12.16 12.84 -7.17
CA GLU A 57 -13.42 12.67 -7.89
C GLU A 57 -13.64 11.24 -8.39
N GLN A 58 -12.58 10.43 -8.49
CA GLN A 58 -12.63 9.04 -8.94
C GLN A 58 -12.90 8.04 -7.80
N ILE A 59 -12.98 8.50 -6.56
CA ILE A 59 -13.22 7.64 -5.40
C ILE A 59 -14.65 7.09 -5.45
N THR A 60 -14.78 5.76 -5.45
CA THR A 60 -16.07 5.07 -5.48
C THR A 60 -16.16 4.06 -4.33
N TYR A 61 -17.29 4.08 -3.61
CA TYR A 61 -17.57 3.09 -2.56
C TYR A 61 -18.19 1.83 -3.16
N VAL A 62 -17.52 0.71 -2.97
CA VAL A 62 -17.94 -0.63 -3.42
C VAL A 62 -18.42 -1.48 -2.25
N ALA A 63 -19.02 -2.64 -2.53
CA ALA A 63 -19.38 -3.60 -1.49
C ALA A 63 -18.15 -4.01 -0.66
N ASP A 64 -18.34 -4.27 0.63
CA ASP A 64 -17.24 -4.61 1.54
C ASP A 64 -16.73 -6.04 1.33
N ARG A 65 -15.46 -6.32 1.70
CA ARG A 65 -14.86 -7.65 1.61
C ARG A 65 -15.51 -8.59 2.64
N PRO A 66 -15.97 -9.79 2.26
CA PRO A 66 -16.37 -10.79 3.24
C PRO A 66 -15.24 -11.06 4.25
N GLY A 67 -15.54 -10.99 5.56
CA GLY A 67 -14.54 -11.15 6.61
C GLY A 67 -13.48 -10.03 6.66
N HIS A 68 -13.88 -8.77 6.44
CA HIS A 68 -12.95 -7.65 6.52
C HIS A 68 -12.50 -7.38 7.97
N ASP A 69 -11.27 -7.77 8.29
CA ASP A 69 -10.58 -7.30 9.50
C ASP A 69 -10.37 -5.79 9.42
N ARG A 70 -10.92 -5.08 10.40
CA ARG A 70 -10.99 -3.61 10.35
C ARG A 70 -9.71 -2.89 10.77
N ARG A 71 -8.81 -3.58 11.48
CA ARG A 71 -7.62 -2.97 12.06
C ARG A 71 -6.50 -3.98 12.18
N TYR A 72 -5.34 -3.62 11.64
CA TYR A 72 -4.07 -4.25 11.94
C TYR A 72 -3.13 -3.22 12.54
N ALA A 73 -2.51 -3.58 13.66
CA ALA A 73 -1.49 -2.78 14.32
C ALA A 73 -0.41 -3.72 14.84
N ILE A 74 0.84 -3.42 14.52
CA ILE A 74 1.99 -4.27 14.87
C ILE A 74 2.82 -3.57 15.94
N ASP A 75 3.08 -4.29 17.03
CA ASP A 75 4.07 -3.91 18.02
C ASP A 75 5.45 -4.44 17.61
N ALA A 76 6.32 -3.54 17.15
CA ALA A 76 7.70 -3.81 16.74
C ALA A 76 8.75 -3.48 17.82
N ARG A 77 8.36 -3.30 19.09
CA ARG A 77 9.31 -2.94 20.17
C ARG A 77 10.38 -4.01 20.43
N LYS A 78 10.09 -5.28 20.11
CA LYS A 78 11.06 -6.37 20.29
C LYS A 78 12.27 -6.22 19.36
N ILE A 79 12.03 -6.02 18.07
CA ILE A 79 13.11 -5.88 17.08
C ILE A 79 13.89 -4.58 17.30
N GLU A 80 13.20 -3.51 17.72
CA GLU A 80 13.83 -2.26 18.13
C GLU A 80 14.78 -2.47 19.31
N ARG A 81 14.31 -3.07 20.40
CA ARG A 81 15.11 -3.25 21.62
C ARG A 81 16.30 -4.19 21.40
N GLU A 82 16.08 -5.27 20.68
CA GLU A 82 17.07 -6.35 20.61
C GLU A 82 18.03 -6.22 19.43
N LEU A 83 17.58 -5.68 18.31
CA LEU A 83 18.39 -5.54 17.10
C LEU A 83 18.64 -4.07 16.72
N GLY A 84 18.11 -3.12 17.49
CA GLY A 84 18.28 -1.68 17.20
C GLY A 84 17.56 -1.20 15.94
N TRP A 85 16.74 -2.04 15.31
CA TRP A 85 16.10 -1.70 14.03
C TRP A 85 14.92 -0.75 14.23
N LYS A 86 14.84 0.27 13.36
CA LYS A 86 13.69 1.15 13.20
C LYS A 86 13.47 1.44 11.71
N PRO A 87 12.23 1.63 11.24
CA PRO A 87 11.98 2.19 9.92
C PRO A 87 12.62 3.57 9.79
N VAL A 88 13.17 3.86 8.61
CA VAL A 88 13.72 5.17 8.27
C VAL A 88 12.65 6.04 7.61
N GLU A 89 11.74 5.45 6.85
CA GLU A 89 10.66 6.18 6.21
C GLU A 89 9.46 6.38 7.15
N THR A 90 8.91 7.59 7.12
CA THR A 90 7.52 7.84 7.55
C THR A 90 6.53 7.37 6.49
N PHE A 91 5.23 7.34 6.82
CA PHE A 91 4.20 7.08 5.81
C PHE A 91 4.28 8.08 4.65
N GLU A 92 4.40 9.37 4.96
CA GLU A 92 4.37 10.49 4.01
C GLU A 92 5.58 10.48 3.05
N THR A 93 6.76 10.12 3.57
CA THR A 93 7.98 10.01 2.75
C THR A 93 7.94 8.75 1.87
N GLY A 94 7.50 7.62 2.42
CA GLY A 94 7.36 6.36 1.70
C GLY A 94 6.32 6.42 0.57
N ILE A 95 5.14 7.00 0.83
CA ILE A 95 4.08 7.12 -0.20
C ILE A 95 4.48 8.07 -1.32
N ARG A 96 5.19 9.17 -1.04
CA ARG A 96 5.75 10.06 -2.07
C ARG A 96 6.70 9.32 -3.00
N LYS A 97 7.67 8.60 -2.43
CA LYS A 97 8.64 7.78 -3.17
C LYS A 97 7.94 6.72 -4.02
N THR A 98 6.90 6.12 -3.47
CA THR A 98 6.09 5.11 -4.18
C THR A 98 5.39 5.72 -5.39
N VAL A 99 4.65 6.82 -5.22
CA VAL A 99 3.95 7.51 -6.33
C VAL A 99 4.93 7.90 -7.42
N GLN A 100 6.05 8.54 -7.05
CA GLN A 100 7.09 8.94 -8.01
C GLN A 100 7.64 7.73 -8.77
N TRP A 101 7.92 6.61 -8.09
CA TRP A 101 8.41 5.40 -8.73
C TRP A 101 7.44 4.88 -9.79
N TYR A 102 6.12 4.84 -9.52
CA TYR A 102 5.14 4.41 -10.52
C TYR A 102 5.06 5.34 -11.73
N LEU A 103 5.18 6.66 -11.52
CA LEU A 103 5.20 7.65 -12.60
C LEU A 103 6.46 7.50 -13.48
N ASP A 104 7.60 7.16 -12.87
CA ASP A 104 8.89 7.02 -13.57
C ASP A 104 9.08 5.65 -14.25
N ASN A 105 8.28 4.64 -13.90
CA ASN A 105 8.46 3.24 -14.34
C ASN A 105 7.26 2.70 -15.12
N THR A 106 6.71 3.50 -16.03
CA THR A 106 5.51 3.13 -16.83
C THR A 106 5.69 1.86 -17.66
N GLN A 107 6.88 1.60 -18.19
CA GLN A 107 7.17 0.36 -18.92
C GLN A 107 6.98 -0.87 -18.03
N TRP A 108 7.53 -0.85 -16.81
CA TRP A 108 7.37 -1.95 -15.87
C TRP A 108 5.89 -2.19 -15.54
N VAL A 109 5.13 -1.11 -15.35
CA VAL A 109 3.68 -1.19 -15.09
C VAL A 109 2.95 -1.86 -16.25
N GLN A 110 3.25 -1.48 -17.50
CA GLN A 110 2.66 -2.09 -18.69
C GLN A 110 2.98 -3.58 -18.79
N ASP A 111 4.22 -3.97 -18.49
CA ASP A 111 4.66 -5.36 -18.60
C ASP A 111 3.94 -6.29 -17.59
N VAL A 112 3.63 -5.78 -16.39
CA VAL A 112 2.93 -6.57 -15.36
C VAL A 112 1.41 -6.56 -15.52
N GLN A 113 0.84 -5.63 -16.28
CA GLN A 113 -0.59 -5.56 -16.62
C GLN A 113 -0.97 -6.55 -17.73
N SER A 114 -0.57 -7.81 -17.58
CA SER A 114 -0.89 -8.90 -18.51
C SER A 114 -2.39 -9.23 -18.57
N GLY A 115 -2.80 -10.06 -19.54
CA GLY A 115 -4.21 -10.45 -19.71
C GLY A 115 -4.84 -11.09 -18.46
N ASP A 116 -4.07 -11.77 -17.61
CA ASP A 116 -4.58 -12.36 -16.37
C ASP A 116 -4.88 -11.31 -15.28
N TYR A 117 -4.16 -10.18 -15.28
CA TYR A 117 -4.49 -9.03 -14.43
C TYR A 117 -5.87 -8.47 -14.82
N MET A 118 -6.13 -8.29 -16.12
CA MET A 118 -7.42 -7.75 -16.58
C MET A 118 -8.59 -8.69 -16.28
N LYS A 119 -8.43 -10.00 -16.46
CA LYS A 119 -9.46 -10.99 -16.08
C LYS A 119 -9.77 -10.95 -14.58
N TRP A 120 -8.75 -10.75 -13.74
CA TRP A 120 -8.95 -10.64 -12.30
C TRP A 120 -9.71 -9.35 -11.94
N MET A 121 -9.39 -8.23 -12.59
CA MET A 121 -10.08 -6.96 -12.40
C MET A 121 -11.59 -7.09 -12.67
N GLU A 122 -11.96 -7.69 -13.80
CA GLU A 122 -13.36 -7.93 -14.17
C GLU A 122 -14.07 -8.79 -13.11
N ARG A 123 -13.46 -9.90 -12.72
CA ARG A 123 -14.04 -10.83 -11.75
C ARG A 123 -14.28 -10.19 -10.39
N ASN A 124 -13.35 -9.35 -9.91
CA ASN A 124 -13.38 -8.85 -8.54
C ASN A 124 -14.10 -7.50 -8.39
N TYR A 125 -14.15 -6.68 -9.45
CA TYR A 125 -14.74 -5.34 -9.40
C TYR A 125 -15.97 -5.20 -10.30
N ASP A 126 -15.88 -5.59 -11.58
CA ASP A 126 -17.00 -5.35 -12.53
C ASP A 126 -18.24 -6.18 -12.18
N LEU A 127 -18.05 -7.44 -11.78
CA LEU A 127 -19.15 -8.29 -11.31
C LEU A 127 -19.75 -7.81 -9.97
N ARG A 128 -18.94 -7.15 -9.15
CA ARG A 128 -19.35 -6.64 -7.83
C ARG A 128 -20.28 -5.43 -7.94
N ASP A 129 -20.12 -4.64 -9.00
CA ASP A 129 -21.03 -3.55 -9.34
C ASP A 129 -22.32 -4.06 -10.02
N GLY A 130 -22.25 -5.20 -10.72
CA GLY A 130 -23.41 -5.86 -11.34
C GLY A 130 -24.43 -6.38 -10.33
N GLU A 131 -23.97 -7.01 -9.24
CA GLU A 131 -24.83 -7.47 -8.13
C GLU A 131 -25.58 -6.32 -7.46
N ARG A 132 -24.98 -5.12 -7.41
CA ARG A 132 -25.59 -3.91 -6.83
C ARG A 132 -26.74 -3.34 -7.66
N LYS A 133 -26.82 -3.65 -8.97
CA LYS A 133 -27.91 -3.21 -9.86
C LYS A 133 -29.12 -4.16 -9.86
N GLN A 134 -28.99 -5.36 -9.28
CA GLN A 134 -30.05 -6.36 -9.21
C GLN A 134 -30.70 -6.49 -7.82
N ALA A 135 -30.16 -5.80 -6.81
CA ALA A 135 -30.72 -5.67 -5.47
C ALA A 135 -31.45 -4.32 -5.31
#